data_AF-A0A950YEY6-F1
#
_entry.id   AF-A0A950YEY6-F1
#
_cell.length_a   1.000
_cell.length_b   1.000
_cell.length_c   1.000
_cell.angle_alpha   90.00
_cell.angle_beta   90.00
_cell.angle_gamma   90.00
#
_symmetry.space_group_name_H-M   'P 1'
#
loop_
_entity.id
_entity.type
_entity.pdbx_description
1 polymer ?
#
loop_
_entity_poly.entity_id
_entity_poly.type
_entity_poly.pdbx_seq_one_letter_code
_entity_poly.pdbx_strand_id
1 'polypeptide(L)'
;YHQGTSTGGVINGAQGPGGEDLFFSQGYAVASNSLNVLDNNCSIPISAEAAMMTKEHFVDEYGPVVHTIGWGGSGGAIQQYDIADSYPGILDGIIPSISFPDPVGATLNVVTDCRLLDNYFAVHPGYTLAQETAISGFGFYSSCRSWDATFANRIQATASCNPAIPATVPGDPNTIWNATTNPDGVRCDARQQLVNQLGVDPATGFAPSPLDNVGVQYGLAALDSGAITPAQFADLNASIGGFDYLGNPIPQRSLASPIALHAAYADDLDNSGAQGLQITPVIDQRDDLDAISAGFANIHTTEWSFVMRARLQKAGDAANQVIIENAPLPAEVGNVNAYELAAMNQWLDNIAGDGSWRSQRAKIARDRPAGLADGCFLTPSQTTPTLQPGGLTATGTSGPCETAYPVHADTRLVAGQPLDLYTLKCSLRPIDWSRYPVTFTAAEQAELESTFPNGVCDYRRPGPQQQRPIGTWLNYSQGTTPFPDDGFR
;
A
#
# COMPACT_ATOMS: atom_id res chain seq x y z
N TYR A 1 4.94 -21.02 -8.14
CA TYR A 1 5.07 -19.70 -8.79
C TYR A 1 4.84 -19.87 -10.29
N HIS A 2 4.22 -18.90 -10.96
CA HIS A 2 4.13 -18.86 -12.42
C HIS A 2 4.94 -17.67 -12.94
N GLN A 3 5.58 -17.83 -14.09
CA GLN A 3 6.16 -16.70 -14.81
C GLN A 3 5.02 -15.86 -15.39
N GLY A 4 5.18 -14.54 -15.35
CA GLY A 4 4.22 -13.63 -15.96
C GLY A 4 4.38 -13.53 -17.48
N THR A 5 3.36 -13.01 -18.15
CA THR A 5 3.35 -12.74 -19.61
C THR A 5 3.78 -11.32 -19.97
N SER A 6 4.14 -10.51 -18.98
CA SER A 6 4.51 -9.09 -19.10
C SER A 6 5.67 -8.77 -18.16
N THR A 7 6.48 -7.78 -18.54
CA THR A 7 7.59 -7.21 -17.75
C THR A 7 7.25 -5.81 -17.23
N GLY A 8 5.96 -5.51 -17.04
CA GLY A 8 5.49 -4.28 -16.37
C GLY A 8 5.56 -3.02 -17.24
N GLY A 9 5.80 -3.16 -18.55
CA GLY A 9 5.77 -2.04 -19.49
C GLY A 9 6.99 -1.11 -19.44
N VAL A 10 8.02 -1.43 -18.64
CA VAL A 10 9.22 -0.58 -18.49
C VAL A 10 10.09 -0.57 -19.76
N ILE A 11 10.12 -1.68 -20.52
CA ILE A 11 10.96 -1.84 -21.73
C ILE A 11 10.18 -1.52 -23.03
N ASN A 12 8.84 -1.46 -23.01
CA ASN A 12 8.02 -1.42 -24.24
C ASN A 12 6.78 -0.49 -24.19
N GLY A 13 6.72 0.47 -23.26
CA GLY A 13 5.48 1.16 -22.93
C GLY A 13 5.41 2.61 -23.39
N ALA A 14 4.70 2.90 -24.48
CA ALA A 14 4.11 4.23 -24.73
C ALA A 14 3.06 4.66 -23.66
N GLN A 15 2.86 3.83 -22.62
CA GLN A 15 1.84 3.97 -21.58
C GLN A 15 2.39 3.91 -20.13
N GLY A 16 3.70 3.79 -19.94
CA GLY A 16 4.32 4.01 -18.62
C GLY A 16 4.72 5.48 -18.46
N PRO A 17 4.78 6.03 -17.23
CA PRO A 17 5.47 7.29 -17.00
C PRO A 17 6.92 7.10 -17.48
N GLY A 18 7.27 7.69 -18.61
CA GLY A 18 8.63 7.65 -19.17
C GLY A 18 8.67 7.34 -20.67
N GLY A 19 7.94 6.33 -21.16
CA GLY A 19 8.20 5.83 -22.53
C GLY A 19 9.62 5.29 -22.72
N GLU A 20 9.84 4.46 -23.74
CA GLU A 20 11.19 3.97 -24.07
C GLU A 20 12.18 5.11 -24.36
N ASP A 21 11.69 6.22 -24.92
CA ASP A 21 12.53 7.34 -25.34
C ASP A 21 13.19 8.05 -24.16
N LEU A 22 12.56 8.12 -22.98
CA LEU A 22 13.14 8.84 -21.84
C LEU A 22 14.46 8.21 -21.36
N PHE A 23 14.44 6.92 -21.04
CA PHE A 23 15.61 6.26 -20.46
C PHE A 23 16.76 6.20 -21.45
N PHE A 24 16.49 5.80 -22.69
CA PHE A 24 17.52 5.67 -23.71
C PHE A 24 18.07 7.04 -24.14
N SER A 25 17.23 8.08 -24.25
CA SER A 25 17.71 9.44 -24.60
C SER A 25 18.62 10.05 -23.53
N GLN A 26 18.49 9.61 -22.26
CA GLN A 26 19.37 10.02 -21.16
C GLN A 26 20.54 9.05 -20.92
N GLY A 27 20.67 7.98 -21.71
CA GLY A 27 21.80 7.05 -21.65
C GLY A 27 21.67 5.92 -20.62
N TYR A 28 20.47 5.68 -20.10
CA TYR A 28 20.20 4.54 -19.22
C TYR A 28 20.03 3.25 -20.01
N ALA A 29 20.40 2.15 -19.37
CA ALA A 29 19.94 0.83 -19.76
C ALA A 29 18.72 0.44 -18.93
N VAL A 30 17.80 -0.31 -19.52
CA VAL A 30 16.55 -0.74 -18.88
C VAL A 30 16.50 -2.26 -18.85
N ALA A 31 16.23 -2.81 -17.68
CA ALA A 31 16.02 -4.23 -17.48
C ALA A 31 14.75 -4.44 -16.63
N SER A 32 14.03 -5.53 -16.88
CA SER A 32 12.82 -5.88 -16.14
C SER A 32 12.58 -7.38 -16.19
N ASN A 33 11.90 -7.89 -15.18
CA ASN A 33 11.55 -9.29 -15.00
C ASN A 33 10.04 -9.44 -14.85
N SER A 34 9.45 -10.53 -15.34
CA SER A 34 8.03 -10.78 -15.15
C SER A 34 7.65 -11.02 -13.69
N LEU A 35 8.61 -11.38 -12.84
CA LEU A 35 8.44 -11.46 -11.39
C LEU A 35 8.64 -10.10 -10.68
N ASN A 36 9.07 -9.06 -11.41
CA ASN A 36 9.00 -7.66 -10.98
C ASN A 36 7.73 -6.96 -11.49
N VAL A 37 6.63 -7.72 -11.55
CA VAL A 37 5.28 -7.22 -11.76
C VAL A 37 4.43 -7.78 -10.63
N LEU A 38 4.05 -6.93 -9.69
CA LEU A 38 3.36 -7.33 -8.46
C LEU A 38 2.09 -8.17 -8.74
N ASP A 39 1.41 -7.89 -9.86
CA ASP A 39 0.20 -8.62 -10.25
C ASP A 39 0.45 -10.10 -10.56
N ASN A 40 1.67 -10.45 -10.98
CA ASN A 40 2.09 -11.83 -11.17
C ASN A 40 2.47 -12.49 -9.83
N ASN A 41 3.10 -11.74 -8.93
CA ASN A 41 3.48 -12.24 -7.61
C ASN A 41 3.74 -11.08 -6.62
N CYS A 42 2.99 -11.07 -5.53
CA CYS A 42 3.07 -10.15 -4.40
C CYS A 42 4.13 -10.56 -3.36
N SER A 43 4.87 -11.65 -3.59
CA SER A 43 5.90 -12.13 -2.67
C SER A 43 7.14 -11.22 -2.70
N ILE A 44 7.39 -10.53 -1.58
CA ILE A 44 8.52 -9.61 -1.42
C ILE A 44 9.87 -10.31 -1.70
N PRO A 45 10.18 -11.49 -1.13
CA PRO A 45 11.48 -12.13 -1.40
C PRO A 45 11.66 -12.56 -2.85
N ILE A 46 10.61 -13.03 -3.51
CA ILE A 46 10.68 -13.41 -4.93
C ILE A 46 10.89 -12.18 -5.81
N SER A 47 10.24 -11.06 -5.47
CA SER A 47 10.44 -9.78 -6.14
C SER A 47 11.89 -9.29 -5.98
N ALA A 48 12.45 -9.37 -4.77
CA ALA A 48 13.83 -8.99 -4.50
C ALA A 48 14.84 -9.92 -5.21
N GLU A 49 14.64 -11.23 -5.15
CA GLU A 49 15.48 -12.20 -5.86
C GLU A 49 15.45 -11.96 -7.37
N ALA A 50 14.27 -11.74 -7.94
CA ALA A 50 14.14 -11.42 -9.37
C ALA A 50 14.91 -10.14 -9.75
N ALA A 51 14.81 -9.08 -8.94
CA ALA A 51 15.52 -7.83 -9.17
C ALA A 51 17.05 -8.01 -9.06
N MET A 52 17.51 -8.76 -8.04
CA MET A 52 18.92 -9.08 -7.85
C MET A 52 19.48 -9.89 -9.02
N MET A 53 18.80 -10.96 -9.43
CA MET A 53 19.23 -11.82 -10.54
C MET A 53 19.21 -11.08 -11.88
N THR A 54 18.25 -10.19 -12.10
CA THR A 54 18.20 -9.34 -13.29
C THR A 54 19.36 -8.32 -13.30
N LYS A 55 19.70 -7.71 -12.15
CA LYS A 55 20.88 -6.85 -12.01
C LYS A 55 22.17 -7.61 -12.28
N GLU A 56 22.33 -8.80 -11.70
CA GLU A 56 23.52 -9.65 -11.89
C GLU A 56 23.68 -10.04 -13.37
N HIS A 57 22.61 -10.54 -14.01
CA HIS A 57 22.65 -10.88 -15.42
C HIS A 57 23.03 -9.69 -16.32
N PHE A 58 22.50 -8.50 -16.02
CA PHE A 58 22.86 -7.28 -16.75
C PHE A 58 24.35 -6.94 -16.57
N VAL A 59 24.87 -7.03 -15.35
CA VAL A 59 26.27 -6.73 -15.05
C VAL A 59 27.22 -7.74 -15.70
N ASP A 60 26.87 -9.01 -15.72
CA ASP A 60 27.67 -10.07 -16.35
C ASP A 60 27.78 -9.88 -17.87
N GLU A 61 26.69 -9.47 -18.52
CA GLU A 61 26.65 -9.29 -19.98
C GLU A 61 27.24 -7.94 -20.42
N TYR A 62 26.94 -6.85 -19.70
CA TYR A 62 27.23 -5.48 -20.15
C TYR A 62 28.29 -4.75 -19.33
N GLY A 63 28.68 -5.29 -18.17
CA GLY A 63 29.65 -4.70 -17.26
C GLY A 63 29.02 -3.96 -16.06
N PRO A 64 29.85 -3.47 -15.12
CA PRO A 64 29.38 -2.86 -13.89
C PRO A 64 28.52 -1.62 -14.12
N VAL A 65 27.41 -1.53 -13.39
CA VAL A 65 26.51 -0.36 -13.36
C VAL A 65 26.96 0.64 -12.30
N VAL A 66 26.77 1.93 -12.57
CA VAL A 66 27.09 3.00 -11.61
C VAL A 66 26.04 3.06 -10.50
N HIS A 67 24.77 3.08 -10.89
CA HIS A 67 23.60 3.10 -10.00
C HIS A 67 22.51 2.19 -10.54
N THR A 68 21.72 1.59 -9.66
CA THR A 68 20.50 0.84 -9.97
C THR A 68 19.31 1.60 -9.43
N ILE A 69 18.49 2.17 -10.32
CA ILE A 69 17.33 2.99 -9.94
C ILE A 69 16.06 2.18 -10.11
N GLY A 70 15.24 2.08 -9.07
CA GLY A 70 13.89 1.55 -9.16
C GLY A 70 12.98 2.51 -9.92
N TRP A 71 12.14 1.98 -10.81
CA TRP A 71 11.14 2.76 -11.55
C TRP A 71 9.85 1.95 -11.73
N GLY A 72 8.71 2.57 -11.43
CA GLY A 72 7.41 1.92 -11.63
C GLY A 72 6.31 2.51 -10.75
N GLY A 73 5.07 2.35 -11.23
CA GLY A 73 3.89 2.86 -10.55
C GLY A 73 3.02 1.78 -9.92
N SER A 74 2.14 2.16 -8.99
CA SER A 74 1.13 1.27 -8.42
C SER A 74 1.77 0.04 -7.76
N GLY A 75 1.52 -1.17 -8.25
CA GLY A 75 2.22 -2.38 -7.79
C GLY A 75 3.74 -2.33 -7.96
N GLY A 76 4.26 -1.60 -8.95
CA GLY A 76 5.70 -1.37 -9.10
C GLY A 76 6.28 -0.45 -8.02
N ALA A 77 5.48 0.44 -7.44
CA ALA A 77 5.89 1.26 -6.29
C ALA A 77 6.02 0.41 -5.02
N ILE A 78 5.05 -0.48 -4.78
CA ILE A 78 5.10 -1.47 -3.68
C ILE A 78 6.41 -2.27 -3.78
N GLN A 79 6.72 -2.81 -4.96
CA GLN A 79 7.94 -3.60 -5.13
C GLN A 79 9.21 -2.79 -4.87
N GLN A 80 9.25 -1.52 -5.29
CA GLN A 80 10.39 -0.64 -4.99
C GLN A 80 10.55 -0.39 -3.50
N TYR A 81 9.46 -0.07 -2.79
CA TYR A 81 9.49 0.15 -1.35
C TYR A 81 9.90 -1.10 -0.59
N ASP A 82 9.30 -2.24 -0.88
CA ASP A 82 9.57 -3.49 -0.17
C ASP A 82 10.97 -4.03 -0.47
N ILE A 83 11.44 -3.97 -1.72
CA ILE A 83 12.82 -4.38 -2.06
C ILE A 83 13.82 -3.45 -1.35
N ALA A 84 13.62 -2.14 -1.42
CA ALA A 84 14.54 -1.18 -0.81
C ALA A 84 14.57 -1.28 0.72
N ASP A 85 13.44 -1.62 1.37
CA ASP A 85 13.39 -1.75 2.83
C ASP A 85 13.93 -3.10 3.30
N SER A 86 13.41 -4.20 2.75
CA SER A 86 13.70 -5.55 3.23
C SER A 86 15.03 -6.11 2.70
N TYR A 87 15.50 -5.63 1.54
CA TYR A 87 16.68 -6.14 0.83
C TYR A 87 17.60 -4.99 0.36
N PRO A 88 18.14 -4.16 1.29
CA PRO A 88 18.96 -3.01 0.94
C PRO A 88 20.21 -3.40 0.15
N GLY A 89 20.58 -2.56 -0.82
CA GLY A 89 21.74 -2.75 -1.71
C GLY A 89 21.41 -3.27 -3.11
N ILE A 90 20.16 -3.71 -3.35
CA ILE A 90 19.69 -4.05 -4.70
C ILE A 90 19.44 -2.77 -5.50
N LEU A 91 18.67 -1.84 -4.93
CA LEU A 91 18.33 -0.53 -5.49
C LEU A 91 19.11 0.56 -4.75
N ASP A 92 19.80 1.43 -5.49
CA ASP A 92 20.58 2.54 -4.93
C ASP A 92 19.69 3.77 -4.67
N GLY A 93 18.60 3.91 -5.42
CA GLY A 93 17.54 4.91 -5.24
C GLY A 93 16.25 4.46 -5.93
N ILE A 94 15.10 5.01 -5.53
CA ILE A 94 13.78 4.59 -6.07
C ILE A 94 12.92 5.79 -6.48
N ILE A 95 12.18 5.60 -7.58
CA ILE A 95 11.20 6.55 -8.11
C ILE A 95 9.83 5.84 -8.19
N PRO A 96 9.17 5.59 -7.04
CA PRO A 96 7.82 5.05 -7.01
C PRO A 96 6.82 6.09 -7.50
N SER A 97 5.97 5.72 -8.47
CA SER A 97 4.89 6.58 -8.95
C SER A 97 3.51 6.10 -8.53
N ILE A 98 2.55 7.03 -8.37
CA ILE A 98 1.15 6.73 -7.99
C ILE A 98 1.08 5.66 -6.88
N SER A 99 1.90 5.88 -5.86
CA SER A 99 2.48 4.84 -5.01
C SER A 99 1.49 4.25 -4.00
N PHE A 100 1.75 3.01 -3.60
CA PHE A 100 1.21 2.35 -2.41
C PHE A 100 2.37 1.81 -1.59
N PRO A 101 2.26 1.79 -0.25
CA PRO A 101 3.34 1.38 0.63
C PRO A 101 3.69 -0.10 0.50
N ASP A 102 2.68 -0.96 0.50
CA ASP A 102 2.82 -2.40 0.65
C ASP A 102 1.48 -3.11 0.28
N PRO A 103 1.49 -4.43 -0.01
CA PRO A 103 0.27 -5.14 -0.39
C PRO A 103 -0.67 -5.42 0.78
N VAL A 104 -0.17 -5.46 2.03
CA VAL A 104 -0.98 -5.77 3.23
C VAL A 104 -1.89 -4.59 3.57
N GLY A 105 -1.33 -3.39 3.73
CA GLY A 105 -2.05 -2.14 3.97
C GLY A 105 -2.98 -1.74 2.83
N ALA A 106 -2.58 -1.92 1.57
CA ALA A 106 -3.46 -1.61 0.44
C ALA A 106 -4.58 -2.68 0.27
N THR A 107 -4.21 -3.95 0.11
CA THR A 107 -5.14 -5.03 -0.29
C THR A 107 -5.92 -5.62 0.88
N LEU A 108 -5.30 -5.77 2.07
CA LEU A 108 -5.93 -6.37 3.24
C LEU A 108 -6.49 -5.34 4.22
N ASN A 109 -6.46 -4.05 3.89
CA ASN A 109 -7.09 -3.00 4.70
C ASN A 109 -8.08 -2.20 3.85
N VAL A 110 -7.59 -1.27 3.03
CA VAL A 110 -8.43 -0.32 2.29
C VAL A 110 -9.37 -1.00 1.30
N VAL A 111 -8.86 -1.96 0.51
CA VAL A 111 -9.69 -2.74 -0.43
C VAL A 111 -10.83 -3.49 0.28
N THR A 112 -10.52 -4.13 1.41
CA THR A 112 -11.51 -4.89 2.16
C THR A 112 -12.56 -4.01 2.82
N ASP A 113 -12.15 -2.85 3.34
CA ASP A 113 -13.09 -1.86 3.88
C ASP A 113 -14.03 -1.34 2.79
N CYS A 114 -13.52 -1.10 1.59
CA CYS A 114 -14.35 -0.67 0.48
C CYS A 114 -15.39 -1.70 0.05
N ARG A 115 -14.99 -2.99 -0.03
CA ARG A 115 -15.96 -4.08 -0.26
C ARG A 115 -17.01 -4.16 0.85
N LEU A 116 -16.66 -3.93 2.11
CA LEU A 116 -17.63 -3.92 3.19
C LEU A 116 -18.62 -2.76 3.05
N LEU A 117 -18.13 -1.56 2.74
CA LEU A 117 -18.98 -0.38 2.50
C LEU A 117 -19.92 -0.60 1.30
N ASP A 118 -19.41 -1.11 0.18
CA ASP A 118 -20.22 -1.41 -1.00
C ASP A 118 -21.30 -2.47 -0.71
N ASN A 119 -20.96 -3.54 0.02
CA ASN A 119 -21.93 -4.54 0.46
C ASN A 119 -23.00 -3.93 1.37
N TYR A 120 -22.62 -3.05 2.31
CA TYR A 120 -23.55 -2.41 3.22
C TYR A 120 -24.52 -1.48 2.48
N PHE A 121 -24.03 -0.58 1.62
CA PHE A 121 -24.89 0.35 0.89
C PHE A 121 -25.78 -0.34 -0.15
N ALA A 122 -25.35 -1.48 -0.70
CA ALA A 122 -26.17 -2.27 -1.62
C ALA A 122 -27.49 -2.77 -0.99
N VAL A 123 -27.54 -2.95 0.34
CA VAL A 123 -28.72 -3.44 1.07
C VAL A 123 -29.33 -2.42 2.05
N HIS A 124 -28.72 -1.24 2.19
CA HIS A 124 -29.24 -0.11 2.99
C HIS A 124 -29.47 1.13 2.10
N PRO A 125 -30.49 1.12 1.21
CA PRO A 125 -30.79 2.26 0.37
C PRO A 125 -31.25 3.46 1.21
N GLY A 126 -30.76 4.66 0.89
CA GLY A 126 -31.14 5.89 1.60
C GLY A 126 -29.99 6.82 1.94
N TYR A 127 -28.75 6.36 1.80
CA TYR A 127 -27.57 7.23 1.85
C TYR A 127 -27.47 8.06 0.58
N THR A 128 -27.16 9.35 0.75
CA THR A 128 -26.77 10.22 -0.37
C THR A 128 -25.31 9.96 -0.74
N LEU A 129 -24.92 10.26 -1.98
CA LEU A 129 -23.52 10.14 -2.40
C LEU A 129 -22.56 10.97 -1.52
N ALA A 130 -23.01 12.13 -1.02
CA ALA A 130 -22.23 12.93 -0.09
C ALA A 130 -22.00 12.21 1.25
N GLN A 131 -22.98 11.45 1.73
CA GLN A 131 -22.83 10.64 2.94
C GLN A 131 -21.93 9.43 2.70
N GLU A 132 -22.08 8.72 1.58
CA GLU A 132 -21.19 7.61 1.21
C GLU A 132 -19.73 8.08 1.14
N THR A 133 -19.50 9.23 0.48
CA THR A 133 -18.17 9.86 0.37
C THR A 133 -17.62 10.23 1.75
N ALA A 134 -18.42 10.89 2.60
CA ALA A 134 -18.02 11.25 3.96
C ALA A 134 -17.70 10.02 4.84
N ILE A 135 -18.46 8.92 4.70
CA ILE A 135 -18.22 7.67 5.43
C ILE A 135 -16.90 7.02 4.97
N SER A 136 -16.62 7.03 3.66
CA SER A 136 -15.42 6.42 3.10
C SER A 136 -14.14 7.24 3.30
N GLY A 137 -14.25 8.55 3.56
CA GLY A 137 -13.09 9.45 3.70
C GLY A 137 -12.40 9.87 2.40
N PHE A 138 -12.58 9.11 1.31
CA PHE A 138 -12.08 9.48 -0.02
C PHE A 138 -12.69 10.78 -0.52
N GLY A 139 -11.99 11.47 -1.44
CA GLY A 139 -12.52 12.63 -2.15
C GLY A 139 -13.77 12.32 -2.97
N PHE A 140 -13.86 11.08 -3.47
CA PHE A 140 -15.03 10.56 -4.18
C PHE A 140 -15.27 9.08 -3.81
N TYR A 141 -16.52 8.73 -3.53
CA TYR A 141 -16.89 7.33 -3.25
C TYR A 141 -16.61 6.36 -4.41
N SER A 142 -16.49 6.88 -5.65
CA SER A 142 -16.06 6.11 -6.83
C SER A 142 -14.68 5.46 -6.65
N SER A 143 -13.77 6.05 -5.87
CA SER A 143 -12.48 5.43 -5.55
C SER A 143 -12.67 4.12 -4.80
N CYS A 144 -13.61 4.10 -3.85
CA CYS A 144 -13.91 2.91 -3.05
C CYS A 144 -14.55 1.80 -3.90
N ARG A 145 -15.49 2.17 -4.79
CA ARG A 145 -16.05 1.25 -5.80
C ARG A 145 -14.98 0.71 -6.75
N SER A 146 -13.98 1.53 -7.09
CA SER A 146 -12.84 1.12 -7.93
C SER A 146 -11.99 0.08 -7.22
N TRP A 147 -11.70 0.28 -5.93
CA TRP A 147 -10.96 -0.66 -5.10
C TRP A 147 -11.66 -2.01 -5.01
N ASP A 148 -12.96 -2.00 -4.71
CA ASP A 148 -13.79 -3.20 -4.70
C ASP A 148 -13.70 -3.92 -6.05
N ALA A 149 -14.10 -3.24 -7.14
CA ALA A 149 -14.23 -3.84 -8.45
C ALA A 149 -12.92 -4.42 -8.99
N THR A 150 -11.77 -3.84 -8.62
CA THR A 150 -10.47 -4.20 -9.19
C THR A 150 -9.73 -5.23 -8.35
N PHE A 151 -9.80 -5.14 -7.00
CA PHE A 151 -8.88 -5.88 -6.13
C PHE A 151 -9.55 -6.65 -4.99
N ALA A 152 -10.83 -6.45 -4.68
CA ALA A 152 -11.46 -7.21 -3.59
C ALA A 152 -11.65 -8.70 -3.92
N ASN A 153 -11.48 -9.12 -5.18
CA ASN A 153 -11.37 -10.54 -5.51
C ASN A 153 -10.08 -11.21 -4.96
N ARG A 154 -9.04 -10.43 -4.62
CA ARG A 154 -7.74 -10.92 -4.13
C ARG A 154 -7.80 -11.55 -2.74
N ILE A 155 -8.84 -11.29 -1.96
CA ILE A 155 -9.04 -11.96 -0.67
C ILE A 155 -9.78 -13.30 -0.81
N GLN A 156 -10.32 -13.59 -1.99
CA GLN A 156 -11.13 -14.76 -2.22
C GLN A 156 -10.28 -15.94 -2.72
N ALA A 157 -10.59 -17.15 -2.25
CA ALA A 157 -9.79 -18.34 -2.52
C ALA A 157 -9.54 -18.63 -4.01
N THR A 158 -10.47 -18.26 -4.91
CA THR A 158 -10.40 -18.59 -6.35
C THR A 158 -10.73 -17.45 -7.30
N ALA A 159 -11.25 -16.31 -6.81
CA ALA A 159 -11.78 -15.26 -7.69
C ALA A 159 -10.69 -14.43 -8.39
N SER A 160 -9.45 -14.48 -7.90
CA SER A 160 -8.26 -13.86 -8.49
C SER A 160 -7.35 -14.85 -9.22
N CYS A 161 -7.85 -16.05 -9.55
CA CYS A 161 -7.05 -17.00 -10.33
C CYS A 161 -6.70 -16.45 -11.70
N ASN A 162 -5.43 -16.57 -12.07
CA ASN A 162 -4.98 -16.30 -13.43
C ASN A 162 -5.77 -17.18 -14.41
N PRO A 163 -6.35 -16.61 -15.49
CA PRO A 163 -7.11 -17.36 -16.49
C PRO A 163 -6.34 -18.51 -17.17
N ALA A 164 -5.00 -18.51 -17.10
CA ALA A 164 -4.16 -19.60 -17.58
C ALA A 164 -4.20 -20.85 -16.68
N ILE A 165 -4.66 -20.74 -15.43
CA ILE A 165 -4.83 -21.89 -14.53
C ILE A 165 -6.09 -22.66 -14.98
N PRO A 166 -5.99 -23.96 -15.29
CA PRO A 166 -7.15 -24.73 -15.73
C PRO A 166 -8.25 -24.80 -14.66
N ALA A 167 -9.50 -24.83 -15.12
CA ALA A 167 -10.66 -25.07 -14.27
C ALA A 167 -10.50 -26.37 -13.48
N THR A 168 -11.15 -26.44 -12.32
CA THR A 168 -11.05 -27.57 -11.39
C THR A 168 -11.25 -28.92 -12.07
N VAL A 169 -10.23 -29.77 -11.99
CA VAL A 169 -10.29 -31.20 -12.30
C VAL A 169 -10.15 -31.95 -10.98
N PRO A 170 -11.10 -32.85 -10.63
CA PRO A 170 -11.04 -33.54 -9.34
C PRO A 170 -9.72 -34.27 -9.11
N GLY A 171 -9.05 -33.93 -8.00
CA GLY A 171 -7.76 -34.50 -7.60
C GLY A 171 -6.53 -34.04 -8.39
N ASP A 172 -6.64 -33.08 -9.32
CA ASP A 172 -5.48 -32.52 -10.01
C ASP A 172 -4.99 -31.23 -9.32
N PRO A 173 -3.84 -31.27 -8.62
CA PRO A 173 -3.33 -30.13 -7.85
C PRO A 173 -2.91 -28.94 -8.74
N ASN A 174 -2.79 -29.11 -10.06
CA ASN A 174 -2.45 -28.03 -10.99
C ASN A 174 -3.68 -27.24 -11.47
N THR A 175 -4.88 -27.59 -11.00
CA THR A 175 -6.14 -26.93 -11.35
C THR A 175 -6.71 -26.17 -10.15
N ILE A 176 -7.67 -25.28 -10.41
CA ILE A 176 -8.26 -24.41 -9.37
C ILE A 176 -8.79 -25.24 -8.20
N TRP A 177 -8.49 -24.77 -6.99
CA TRP A 177 -8.92 -25.33 -5.72
C TRP A 177 -10.44 -25.48 -5.63
N ASN A 178 -10.87 -26.58 -5.00
CA ASN A 178 -12.26 -26.79 -4.59
C ASN A 178 -12.28 -27.58 -3.28
N ALA A 179 -13.02 -27.09 -2.28
CA ALA A 179 -13.08 -27.70 -0.94
C ALA A 179 -13.41 -29.20 -0.93
N THR A 180 -14.20 -29.68 -1.91
CA THR A 180 -14.70 -31.06 -1.94
C THR A 180 -13.99 -31.90 -3.00
N THR A 181 -13.83 -31.39 -4.21
CA THR A 181 -13.34 -32.18 -5.35
C THR A 181 -11.84 -32.01 -5.61
N ASN A 182 -11.23 -30.93 -5.15
CA ASN A 182 -9.80 -30.65 -5.36
C ASN A 182 -9.20 -29.81 -4.21
N PRO A 183 -9.13 -30.35 -2.98
CA PRO A 183 -8.69 -29.59 -1.80
C PRO A 183 -7.21 -29.17 -1.84
N ASP A 184 -6.42 -29.84 -2.69
CA ASP A 184 -4.99 -29.59 -2.93
C ASP A 184 -4.75 -28.73 -4.19
N GLY A 185 -5.81 -28.22 -4.82
CA GLY A 185 -5.72 -27.37 -6.00
C GLY A 185 -5.14 -25.98 -5.75
N VAL A 186 -4.93 -25.24 -6.84
CA VAL A 186 -4.38 -23.89 -6.83
C VAL A 186 -5.35 -22.91 -6.17
N ARG A 187 -4.89 -22.27 -5.10
CA ARG A 187 -5.57 -21.17 -4.39
C ARG A 187 -4.97 -19.86 -4.84
N CYS A 188 -5.83 -18.88 -5.06
CA CYS A 188 -5.46 -17.65 -5.76
C CYS A 188 -5.65 -16.41 -4.90
N ASP A 189 -6.01 -16.55 -3.62
CA ASP A 189 -6.00 -15.42 -2.70
C ASP A 189 -4.56 -14.92 -2.49
N ALA A 190 -4.41 -13.61 -2.35
CA ALA A 190 -3.11 -12.95 -2.30
C ALA A 190 -2.24 -13.40 -1.11
N ARG A 191 -2.85 -13.84 -0.01
CA ARG A 191 -2.10 -14.32 1.17
C ARG A 191 -1.33 -15.61 0.88
N GLN A 192 -1.77 -16.43 -0.06
CA GLN A 192 -1.01 -17.64 -0.42
C GLN A 192 0.33 -17.30 -1.06
N GLN A 193 0.49 -16.11 -1.63
CA GLN A 193 1.76 -15.65 -2.19
C GLN A 193 2.77 -15.27 -1.08
N LEU A 194 2.28 -15.09 0.15
CA LEU A 194 3.05 -14.83 1.37
C LEU A 194 3.05 -16.03 2.33
N VAL A 195 2.66 -17.23 1.86
CA VAL A 195 2.50 -18.42 2.73
C VAL A 195 3.81 -18.86 3.41
N ASN A 196 4.96 -18.56 2.81
CA ASN A 196 6.27 -18.90 3.40
C ASN A 196 6.56 -18.05 4.65
N GLN A 197 6.03 -16.83 4.71
CA GLN A 197 6.16 -15.91 5.83
C GLN A 197 5.02 -16.08 6.84
N LEU A 198 3.78 -16.12 6.34
CA LEU A 198 2.58 -16.22 7.17
C LEU A 198 2.38 -17.63 7.77
N GLY A 199 3.00 -18.65 7.17
CA GLY A 199 2.77 -20.05 7.51
C GLY A 199 1.45 -20.59 6.95
N VAL A 200 1.05 -21.77 7.43
CA VAL A 200 -0.19 -22.45 7.06
C VAL A 200 -1.03 -22.67 8.30
N ASP A 201 -2.30 -22.26 8.26
CA ASP A 201 -3.26 -22.61 9.30
C ASP A 201 -3.66 -24.09 9.16
N PRO A 202 -3.37 -24.96 10.14
CA PRO A 202 -3.69 -26.38 10.05
C PRO A 202 -5.20 -26.68 10.03
N ALA A 203 -6.05 -25.76 10.47
CA ALA A 203 -7.49 -25.97 10.48
C ALA A 203 -8.12 -25.78 9.09
N THR A 204 -7.62 -24.82 8.33
CA THR A 204 -8.17 -24.44 7.01
C THR A 204 -7.29 -24.89 5.86
N GLY A 205 -6.00 -25.08 6.11
CA GLY A 205 -4.95 -25.32 5.11
C GLY A 205 -4.49 -24.05 4.41
N PHE A 206 -5.11 -22.87 4.63
CA PHE A 206 -4.75 -21.61 3.97
C PHE A 206 -3.68 -20.84 4.78
N ALA A 207 -2.95 -19.94 4.13
CA ALA A 207 -2.20 -18.91 4.85
C ALA A 207 -3.11 -18.12 5.82
N PRO A 208 -2.75 -17.95 7.10
CA PRO A 208 -3.56 -17.17 8.05
C PRO A 208 -3.59 -15.68 7.64
N SER A 209 -4.63 -14.95 8.06
CA SER A 209 -4.85 -13.56 7.64
C SER A 209 -4.50 -12.54 8.73
N PRO A 210 -3.78 -11.45 8.42
CA PRO A 210 -3.62 -10.30 9.32
C PRO A 210 -4.79 -9.29 9.25
N LEU A 211 -5.81 -9.53 8.40
CA LEU A 211 -6.99 -8.67 8.26
C LEU A 211 -7.78 -8.56 9.57
N ASP A 212 -8.03 -7.33 10.03
CA ASP A 212 -8.85 -7.04 11.20
C ASP A 212 -9.77 -5.83 10.95
N ASN A 213 -11.01 -5.93 11.42
CA ASN A 213 -11.87 -4.77 11.59
C ASN A 213 -12.61 -4.75 12.94
N VAL A 214 -12.11 -5.47 13.94
CA VAL A 214 -12.67 -5.46 15.29
C VAL A 214 -12.35 -4.12 15.95
N GLY A 215 -13.39 -3.42 16.42
CA GLY A 215 -13.26 -2.12 17.08
C GLY A 215 -13.18 -0.91 16.14
N VAL A 216 -13.09 -1.14 14.83
CA VAL A 216 -13.09 -0.07 13.81
C VAL A 216 -14.47 0.58 13.73
N GLN A 217 -14.50 1.91 13.78
CA GLN A 217 -15.71 2.70 13.73
C GLN A 217 -15.89 3.34 12.35
N TYR A 218 -16.56 2.63 11.45
CA TYR A 218 -16.83 3.15 10.11
C TYR A 218 -17.74 4.38 10.19
N GLY A 219 -17.39 5.44 9.46
CA GLY A 219 -18.14 6.70 9.44
C GLY A 219 -17.94 7.61 10.67
N LEU A 220 -16.89 7.41 11.48
CA LEU A 220 -16.67 8.22 12.69
C LEU A 220 -16.52 9.72 12.37
N ALA A 221 -15.67 10.10 11.42
CA ALA A 221 -15.56 11.52 11.03
C ALA A 221 -16.85 12.07 10.38
N ALA A 222 -17.60 11.23 9.67
CA ALA A 222 -18.90 11.59 9.11
C ALA A 222 -19.94 11.88 10.20
N LEU A 223 -19.91 11.13 11.31
CA LEU A 223 -20.72 11.41 12.48
C LEU A 223 -20.27 12.70 13.17
N ASP A 224 -18.97 12.87 13.36
CA ASP A 224 -18.40 14.03 14.06
C ASP A 224 -18.70 15.35 13.33
N SER A 225 -18.71 15.33 12.00
CA SER A 225 -19.08 16.46 11.15
C SER A 225 -20.60 16.67 10.98
N GLY A 226 -21.42 15.72 11.45
CA GLY A 226 -22.87 15.73 11.27
C GLY A 226 -23.36 15.37 9.86
N ALA A 227 -22.49 14.81 9.01
CA ALA A 227 -22.88 14.30 7.70
C ALA A 227 -23.83 13.10 7.79
N ILE A 228 -23.67 12.28 8.85
CA ILE A 228 -24.59 11.18 9.18
C ILE A 228 -25.16 11.33 10.59
N THR A 229 -26.33 10.74 10.80
CA THR A 229 -27.02 10.73 12.10
C THR A 229 -26.44 9.65 13.04
N PRO A 230 -26.64 9.79 14.36
CA PRO A 230 -26.31 8.74 15.33
C PRO A 230 -26.90 7.36 14.98
N ALA A 231 -28.16 7.34 14.50
CA ALA A 231 -28.84 6.14 14.05
C ALA A 231 -28.14 5.49 12.84
N GLN A 232 -27.76 6.29 11.83
CA GLN A 232 -27.00 5.79 10.67
C GLN A 232 -25.64 5.22 11.08
N PHE A 233 -24.95 5.88 12.02
CA PHE A 233 -23.66 5.40 12.51
C PHE A 233 -23.76 4.09 13.29
N ALA A 234 -24.77 3.94 14.14
CA ALA A 234 -25.03 2.71 14.89
C ALA A 234 -25.37 1.55 13.96
N ASP A 235 -26.32 1.76 13.03
CA ASP A 235 -26.73 0.76 12.03
C ASP A 235 -25.56 0.33 11.12
N LEU A 236 -24.79 1.29 10.61
CA LEU A 236 -23.59 1.01 9.82
C LEU A 236 -22.64 0.07 10.56
N ASN A 237 -22.28 0.40 11.80
CA ASN A 237 -21.29 -0.38 12.54
C ASN A 237 -21.84 -1.74 13.00
N ALA A 238 -23.14 -1.85 13.26
CA ALA A 238 -23.80 -3.11 13.60
C ALA A 238 -23.90 -4.07 12.41
N SER A 239 -24.07 -3.54 11.18
CA SER A 239 -24.38 -4.31 9.98
C SER A 239 -23.20 -4.53 9.03
N ILE A 240 -22.08 -3.82 9.20
CA ILE A 240 -20.95 -3.84 8.24
C ILE A 240 -20.31 -5.22 8.04
N GLY A 241 -20.28 -6.06 9.09
CA GLY A 241 -19.72 -7.41 9.03
C GLY A 241 -18.20 -7.50 8.80
N GLY A 242 -17.77 -8.58 8.18
CA GLY A 242 -16.38 -8.92 7.90
C GLY A 242 -16.27 -10.04 6.86
N PHE A 243 -15.13 -10.73 6.83
CA PHE A 243 -14.85 -11.82 5.89
C PHE A 243 -14.39 -13.09 6.59
N ASP A 244 -14.78 -14.24 6.04
CA ASP A 244 -14.22 -15.54 6.44
C ASP A 244 -12.83 -15.79 5.81
N TYR A 245 -12.23 -16.94 6.11
CA TYR A 245 -10.90 -17.30 5.59
C TYR A 245 -10.85 -17.51 4.07
N LEU A 246 -12.01 -17.67 3.42
CA LEU A 246 -12.17 -17.80 1.98
C LEU A 246 -12.49 -16.45 1.30
N GLY A 247 -12.57 -15.36 2.07
CA GLY A 247 -12.92 -14.03 1.58
C GLY A 247 -14.41 -13.83 1.33
N ASN A 248 -15.29 -14.70 1.84
CA ASN A 248 -16.73 -14.50 1.74
C ASN A 248 -17.22 -13.54 2.82
N PRO A 249 -18.17 -12.63 2.52
CA PRO A 249 -18.78 -11.77 3.52
C PRO A 249 -19.51 -12.58 4.61
N ILE A 250 -19.31 -12.21 5.86
CA ILE A 250 -19.99 -12.78 7.02
C ILE A 250 -20.48 -11.67 7.96
N PRO A 251 -21.53 -11.90 8.78
CA PRO A 251 -22.02 -10.89 9.73
C PRO A 251 -21.01 -10.54 10.83
N GLN A 252 -20.06 -11.44 11.12
CA GLN A 252 -19.04 -11.21 12.13
C GLN A 252 -17.89 -10.38 11.55
N ARG A 253 -17.34 -9.48 12.37
CA ARG A 253 -16.12 -8.74 12.04
C ARG A 253 -14.94 -9.68 11.84
N SER A 254 -14.08 -9.34 10.87
CA SER A 254 -12.84 -10.04 10.58
C SER A 254 -11.89 -9.93 11.77
N LEU A 255 -11.41 -11.08 12.24
CA LEU A 255 -10.45 -11.18 13.34
C LEU A 255 -9.11 -11.66 12.81
N ALA A 256 -8.08 -10.83 12.97
CA ALA A 256 -6.73 -11.19 12.53
C ALA A 256 -6.14 -12.35 13.34
N SER A 257 -5.40 -13.21 12.65
CA SER A 257 -4.61 -14.28 13.27
C SER A 257 -3.40 -13.67 14.00
N PRO A 258 -3.18 -13.99 15.30
CA PRO A 258 -2.00 -13.53 16.02
C PRO A 258 -0.68 -13.94 15.37
N ILE A 259 -0.62 -15.13 14.74
CA ILE A 259 0.57 -15.61 14.03
C ILE A 259 0.81 -14.79 12.76
N ALA A 260 -0.25 -14.50 12.01
CA ALA A 260 -0.14 -13.67 10.81
C ALA A 260 0.24 -12.22 11.15
N LEU A 261 -0.30 -11.65 12.24
CA LEU A 261 0.09 -10.33 12.72
C LEU A 261 1.57 -10.31 13.12
N HIS A 262 2.03 -11.31 13.87
CA HIS A 262 3.42 -11.43 14.26
C HIS A 262 4.34 -11.45 13.04
N ALA A 263 4.07 -12.34 12.08
CA ALA A 263 4.84 -12.45 10.84
C ALA A 263 4.78 -11.17 10.00
N ALA A 264 3.60 -10.54 9.86
CA ALA A 264 3.46 -9.31 9.08
C ALA A 264 4.33 -8.16 9.60
N TYR A 265 4.50 -8.04 10.92
CA TYR A 265 5.39 -7.03 11.51
C TYR A 265 6.85 -7.49 11.59
N ALA A 266 7.11 -8.75 11.96
CA ALA A 266 8.47 -9.28 12.12
C ALA A 266 9.21 -9.29 10.79
N ASP A 267 8.56 -9.80 9.74
CA ASP A 267 9.11 -9.96 8.40
C ASP A 267 8.89 -8.73 7.52
N ASP A 268 8.32 -7.65 8.08
CA ASP A 268 8.10 -6.37 7.40
C ASP A 268 7.18 -6.46 6.17
N LEU A 269 6.17 -7.34 6.22
CA LEU A 269 5.19 -7.49 5.13
C LEU A 269 4.22 -6.32 5.05
N ASP A 270 3.95 -5.67 6.18
CA ASP A 270 3.42 -4.30 6.24
C ASP A 270 4.66 -3.41 6.37
N ASN A 271 5.01 -2.69 5.31
CA ASN A 271 6.29 -2.00 5.18
C ASN A 271 6.50 -0.94 6.29
N SER A 272 7.46 -1.13 7.17
CA SER A 272 7.70 -0.21 8.29
C SER A 272 8.38 1.10 7.90
N GLY A 273 9.09 1.12 6.76
CA GLY A 273 10.02 2.18 6.39
C GLY A 273 11.22 2.28 7.35
N ALA A 274 11.45 1.27 8.19
CA ALA A 274 12.39 1.32 9.30
C ALA A 274 13.67 0.52 9.08
N GLN A 275 13.85 -0.04 7.88
CA GLN A 275 14.99 -0.86 7.53
C GLN A 275 15.84 -0.18 6.44
N GLY A 276 15.99 -0.82 5.29
CA GLY A 276 16.77 -0.32 4.18
C GLY A 276 16.26 0.99 3.59
N LEU A 277 14.96 1.30 3.68
CA LEU A 277 14.42 2.55 3.15
C LEU A 277 15.01 3.76 3.86
N GLN A 278 15.40 3.63 5.13
CA GLN A 278 16.04 4.71 5.87
C GLN A 278 17.39 5.17 5.31
N ILE A 279 17.95 4.40 4.38
CA ILE A 279 19.22 4.67 3.70
C ILE A 279 19.08 4.60 2.17
N THR A 280 17.87 4.77 1.65
CA THR A 280 17.58 4.81 0.21
C THR A 280 16.96 6.16 -0.15
N PRO A 281 17.53 6.94 -1.09
CA PRO A 281 16.87 8.11 -1.67
C PRO A 281 15.57 7.74 -2.38
N VAL A 282 14.52 8.51 -2.12
CA VAL A 282 13.17 8.31 -2.67
C VAL A 282 12.70 9.60 -3.29
N ILE A 283 12.34 9.56 -4.57
CA ILE A 283 11.49 10.57 -5.21
C ILE A 283 10.14 9.91 -5.44
N ASP A 284 9.15 10.22 -4.59
CA ASP A 284 7.79 9.75 -4.76
C ASP A 284 7.08 10.66 -5.77
N GLN A 285 6.84 10.10 -6.96
CA GLN A 285 6.19 10.76 -8.07
C GLN A 285 4.67 10.62 -7.92
N ARG A 286 3.97 11.75 -7.78
CA ARG A 286 2.53 11.79 -7.61
C ARG A 286 1.86 12.48 -8.78
N ASP A 287 1.43 11.68 -9.76
CA ASP A 287 0.40 12.15 -10.69
C ASP A 287 -0.91 12.26 -9.90
N ASP A 288 -1.48 13.47 -9.76
CA ASP A 288 -2.71 13.68 -8.99
C ASP A 288 -3.91 13.08 -9.72
N LEU A 289 -4.36 11.93 -9.24
CA LEU A 289 -5.50 11.19 -9.78
C LEU A 289 -6.77 11.38 -8.93
N ASP A 290 -6.70 12.10 -7.82
CA ASP A 290 -7.84 12.36 -6.92
C ASP A 290 -8.92 13.16 -7.65
N ALA A 291 -8.52 14.18 -8.42
CA ALA A 291 -9.44 15.01 -9.19
C ALA A 291 -10.09 14.27 -10.38
N ILE A 292 -9.42 13.25 -10.95
CA ILE A 292 -9.98 12.42 -12.03
C ILE A 292 -11.09 11.50 -11.49
N SER A 293 -11.02 11.14 -10.20
CA SER A 293 -12.04 10.32 -9.52
C SER A 293 -13.43 10.96 -9.49
N ALA A 294 -13.54 12.27 -9.76
CA ALA A 294 -14.80 12.99 -9.94
C ALA A 294 -15.64 12.51 -11.14
N GLY A 295 -15.03 11.82 -12.11
CA GLY A 295 -15.67 11.37 -13.35
C GLY A 295 -15.34 9.94 -13.81
N PHE A 296 -14.28 9.32 -13.28
CA PHE A 296 -13.85 7.96 -13.59
C PHE A 296 -13.42 7.21 -12.33
N ALA A 297 -13.52 5.88 -12.31
CA ALA A 297 -13.07 5.07 -11.16
C ALA A 297 -11.53 5.01 -11.14
N ASN A 298 -10.89 5.43 -10.03
CA ASN A 298 -9.44 5.33 -9.82
C ASN A 298 -9.12 5.02 -8.35
N ILE A 299 -8.06 4.25 -8.13
CA ILE A 299 -7.62 3.79 -6.80
C ILE A 299 -6.38 4.53 -6.27
N HIS A 300 -5.69 5.28 -7.13
CA HIS A 300 -4.36 5.84 -6.86
C HIS A 300 -4.45 7.17 -6.16
N THR A 301 -4.91 7.14 -4.92
CA THR A 301 -5.20 8.33 -4.15
C THR A 301 -3.93 8.95 -3.54
N THR A 302 -3.88 10.27 -3.38
CA THR A 302 -2.63 10.98 -3.06
C THR A 302 -2.11 10.72 -1.63
N GLU A 303 -2.98 10.35 -0.69
CA GLU A 303 -2.60 10.12 0.71
C GLU A 303 -1.50 9.08 0.89
N TRP A 304 -1.38 8.11 -0.01
CA TRP A 304 -0.39 7.03 0.09
C TRP A 304 1.06 7.52 0.09
N SER A 305 1.38 8.60 -0.61
CA SER A 305 2.71 9.23 -0.54
C SER A 305 3.01 9.71 0.89
N PHE A 306 1.99 10.24 1.57
CA PHE A 306 2.09 10.73 2.94
C PHE A 306 2.00 9.63 4.00
N VAL A 307 1.35 8.50 3.70
CA VAL A 307 1.41 7.28 4.51
C VAL A 307 2.87 6.80 4.60
N MET A 308 3.56 6.69 3.46
CA MET A 308 4.98 6.35 3.46
C MET A 308 5.86 7.39 4.16
N ARG A 309 5.58 8.68 3.95
CA ARG A 309 6.23 9.76 4.70
C ARG A 309 6.09 9.59 6.21
N ALA A 310 4.88 9.27 6.69
CA ALA A 310 4.60 9.09 8.11
C ALA A 310 5.33 7.85 8.69
N ARG A 311 5.41 6.75 7.93
CA ARG A 311 6.17 5.55 8.29
C ARG A 311 7.67 5.85 8.43
N LEU A 312 8.27 6.54 7.45
CA LEU A 312 9.68 7.00 7.50
C LEU A 312 9.93 7.92 8.71
N GLN A 313 9.07 8.92 8.93
CA GLN A 313 9.17 9.82 10.09
C GLN A 313 9.12 9.07 11.41
N LYS A 314 8.23 8.08 11.56
CA LYS A 314 8.12 7.25 12.76
C LYS A 314 9.36 6.38 12.97
N ALA A 315 9.98 5.95 11.88
CA ALA A 315 11.23 5.19 11.92
C ALA A 315 12.46 6.07 12.23
N GLY A 316 12.38 7.39 12.02
CA GLY A 316 13.33 8.37 12.54
C GLY A 316 13.23 9.75 11.91
N ASP A 317 13.27 9.81 10.58
CA ASP A 317 13.11 11.03 9.78
C ASP A 317 12.72 10.64 8.35
N ALA A 318 12.39 11.62 7.52
CA ALA A 318 12.10 11.42 6.10
C ALA A 318 12.98 12.30 5.21
N ALA A 319 14.22 12.56 5.63
CA ALA A 319 15.16 13.38 4.85
C ALA A 319 15.61 12.69 3.56
N ASN A 320 15.32 11.40 3.41
CA ASN A 320 15.53 10.62 2.21
C ASN A 320 14.36 10.65 1.21
N GLN A 321 13.20 11.20 1.57
CA GLN A 321 12.05 11.28 0.68
C GLN A 321 11.81 12.71 0.18
N VAL A 322 11.45 12.80 -1.09
CA VAL A 322 10.92 13.98 -1.76
C VAL A 322 9.61 13.58 -2.44
N ILE A 323 8.53 14.30 -2.20
CA ILE A 323 7.22 14.09 -2.87
C ILE A 323 7.04 15.18 -3.90
N ILE A 324 6.81 14.79 -5.16
CA ILE A 324 6.58 15.70 -6.27
C ILE A 324 5.22 15.41 -6.86
N GLU A 325 4.35 16.42 -6.89
CA GLU A 325 2.99 16.26 -7.40
C GLU A 325 2.77 17.03 -8.71
N ASN A 326 2.02 16.46 -9.65
CA ASN A 326 1.71 17.09 -10.93
C ASN A 326 0.35 16.67 -11.47
N ALA A 327 -0.17 17.47 -12.40
CA ALA A 327 -1.37 17.11 -13.13
C ALA A 327 -1.10 15.86 -13.99
N PRO A 328 -2.06 14.94 -14.12
CA PRO A 328 -1.95 13.68 -14.87
C PRO A 328 -2.12 13.89 -16.38
N LEU A 329 -1.56 14.97 -16.93
CA LEU A 329 -1.58 15.27 -18.35
C LEU A 329 -0.35 14.63 -19.01
N PRO A 330 -0.47 13.89 -20.13
CA PRO A 330 0.65 13.13 -20.70
C PRO A 330 1.94 13.93 -20.94
N ALA A 331 1.82 15.17 -21.44
CA ALA A 331 2.97 16.04 -21.65
C ALA A 331 3.62 16.49 -20.33
N GLU A 332 2.82 16.71 -19.29
CA GLU A 332 3.32 17.09 -17.97
C GLU A 332 4.03 15.92 -17.31
N VAL A 333 3.38 14.76 -17.25
CA VAL A 333 3.95 13.51 -16.76
C VAL A 333 5.30 13.23 -17.43
N GLY A 334 5.38 13.34 -18.76
CA GLY A 334 6.64 13.16 -19.49
C GLY A 334 7.76 14.11 -19.05
N ASN A 335 7.46 15.39 -18.85
CA ASN A 335 8.46 16.36 -18.42
C ASN A 335 8.89 16.15 -16.95
N VAL A 336 7.94 15.83 -16.07
CA VAL A 336 8.21 15.59 -14.64
C VAL A 336 9.06 14.34 -14.47
N ASN A 337 8.72 13.23 -15.15
CA ASN A 337 9.54 12.02 -15.16
C ASN A 337 11.00 12.29 -15.57
N ALA A 338 11.19 13.14 -16.59
CA ALA A 338 12.52 13.52 -17.06
C ALA A 338 13.30 14.33 -16.02
N TYR A 339 12.63 15.24 -15.32
CA TYR A 339 13.20 15.99 -14.20
C TYR A 339 13.58 15.07 -13.03
N GLU A 340 12.68 14.16 -12.62
CA GLU A 340 12.86 13.27 -11.48
C GLU A 340 13.98 12.26 -11.70
N LEU A 341 14.06 11.67 -12.89
CA LEU A 341 15.14 10.74 -13.25
C LEU A 341 16.50 11.45 -13.20
N ALA A 342 16.61 12.63 -13.79
CA ALA A 342 17.83 13.42 -13.75
C ALA A 342 18.20 13.85 -12.32
N ALA A 343 17.21 14.23 -11.51
CA ALA A 343 17.40 14.61 -10.12
C ALA A 343 17.84 13.42 -9.25
N MET A 344 17.25 12.24 -9.44
CA MET A 344 17.67 11.01 -8.75
C MET A 344 19.12 10.68 -9.07
N ASN A 345 19.48 10.70 -10.36
CA ASN A 345 20.85 10.43 -10.78
C ASN A 345 21.85 11.39 -10.15
N GLN A 346 21.55 12.70 -10.19
CA GLN A 346 22.40 13.70 -9.54
C GLN A 346 22.50 13.46 -8.02
N TRP A 347 21.42 13.06 -7.37
CA TRP A 347 21.44 12.76 -5.94
C TRP A 347 22.37 11.58 -5.64
N LEU A 348 22.26 10.49 -6.40
CA LEU A 348 23.12 9.31 -6.25
C LEU A 348 24.59 9.62 -6.56
N ASP A 349 24.88 10.43 -7.58
CA ASP A 349 26.23 10.89 -7.89
C ASP A 349 26.82 11.75 -6.75
N ASN A 350 26.03 12.65 -6.17
CA ASN A 350 26.48 13.45 -5.03
C ASN A 350 26.79 12.57 -3.80
N ILE A 351 25.94 11.58 -3.50
CA ILE A 351 26.14 10.63 -2.40
C ILE A 351 27.41 9.79 -2.63
N ALA A 352 27.59 9.26 -3.84
CA ALA A 352 28.76 8.47 -4.21
C ALA A 352 30.06 9.30 -4.16
N GLY A 353 29.97 10.59 -4.48
CA GLY A 353 31.06 11.56 -4.38
C GLY A 353 31.37 12.03 -2.95
N ASP A 354 30.47 11.84 -1.97
CA ASP A 354 30.72 12.26 -0.59
C ASP A 354 31.66 11.28 0.13
N GLY A 355 32.96 11.59 0.06
CA GLY A 355 34.03 10.88 0.79
C GLY A 355 34.09 11.14 2.31
N SER A 356 33.11 11.83 2.90
CA SER A 356 33.07 12.07 4.34
C SER A 356 32.73 10.82 5.15
N TRP A 357 33.03 10.87 6.45
CA TRP A 357 32.72 9.84 7.45
C TRP A 357 31.28 9.92 7.99
N ARG A 358 30.38 10.64 7.31
CA ARG A 358 28.97 10.71 7.70
C ARG A 358 28.30 9.35 7.54
N SER A 359 27.28 9.08 8.36
CA SER A 359 26.40 7.93 8.14
C SER A 359 25.71 8.05 6.78
N GLN A 360 25.30 6.92 6.20
CA GLN A 360 24.63 6.90 4.90
C GLN A 360 23.38 7.81 4.89
N ARG A 361 22.56 7.76 5.96
CA ARG A 361 21.40 8.65 6.10
C ARG A 361 21.78 10.14 6.09
N ALA A 362 22.86 10.50 6.77
CA ALA A 362 23.33 11.89 6.79
C ALA A 362 23.91 12.34 5.44
N LYS A 363 24.52 11.43 4.66
CA LYS A 363 24.92 11.71 3.27
C LYS A 363 23.70 11.96 2.40
N ILE A 364 22.72 11.05 2.41
CA ILE A 364 21.47 11.19 1.65
C ILE A 364 20.78 12.53 1.93
N ALA A 365 20.63 12.89 3.20
CA ALA A 365 20.01 14.16 3.59
C ALA A 365 20.80 15.39 3.10
N ARG A 366 22.13 15.33 3.16
CA ARG A 366 23.02 16.45 2.84
C ARG A 366 23.24 16.62 1.34
N ASP A 367 23.37 15.51 0.63
CA ASP A 367 23.85 15.45 -0.74
C ASP A 367 22.69 15.50 -1.74
N ARG A 368 21.47 15.77 -1.25
CA ARG A 368 20.30 16.08 -2.07
C ARG A 368 20.61 17.25 -3.02
N PRO A 369 20.29 17.14 -4.33
CA PRO A 369 20.50 18.20 -5.29
C PRO A 369 19.85 19.52 -4.86
N ALA A 370 20.55 20.63 -5.11
CA ALA A 370 19.98 21.96 -4.88
C ALA A 370 18.75 22.17 -5.76
N GLY A 371 17.63 22.56 -5.15
CA GLY A 371 16.36 22.74 -5.85
C GLY A 371 15.46 21.50 -5.87
N LEU A 372 15.94 20.32 -5.46
CA LEU A 372 15.09 19.16 -5.22
C LEU A 372 14.48 19.24 -3.81
N ALA A 373 13.16 19.37 -3.73
CA ALA A 373 12.40 19.46 -2.48
C ALA A 373 10.97 18.96 -2.69
N ASP A 374 10.23 18.76 -1.59
CA ASP A 374 8.78 18.55 -1.70
C ASP A 374 8.15 19.74 -2.43
N GLY A 375 7.28 19.46 -3.40
CA GLY A 375 6.66 20.50 -4.21
C GLY A 375 5.80 19.95 -5.33
N CYS A 376 5.35 20.82 -6.21
CA CYS A 376 4.47 20.41 -7.30
C CYS A 376 4.70 21.22 -8.58
N PHE A 377 4.14 20.73 -9.69
CA PHE A 377 4.15 21.43 -10.96
C PHE A 377 2.75 21.97 -11.30
N LEU A 378 2.60 23.29 -11.23
CA LEU A 378 1.29 23.98 -11.30
C LEU A 378 0.87 24.44 -12.68
N THR A 379 1.82 24.50 -13.62
CA THR A 379 1.60 25.07 -14.96
C THR A 379 1.89 24.00 -16.00
N PRO A 380 0.88 23.19 -16.36
CA PRO A 380 1.10 22.09 -17.27
C PRO A 380 1.61 22.57 -18.63
N SER A 381 2.43 21.74 -19.28
CA SER A 381 2.93 21.98 -20.66
C SER A 381 3.91 23.15 -20.82
N GLN A 382 4.57 23.59 -19.74
CA GLN A 382 5.74 24.45 -19.88
C GLN A 382 6.92 23.66 -20.47
N THR A 383 7.65 24.24 -21.42
CA THR A 383 8.85 23.61 -22.03
C THR A 383 10.00 23.43 -21.04
N THR A 384 9.93 24.09 -19.89
CA THR A 384 10.89 23.95 -18.79
C THR A 384 10.09 24.09 -17.50
N PRO A 385 9.41 23.01 -17.08
CA PRO A 385 8.55 23.08 -15.91
C PRO A 385 9.42 23.37 -14.69
N THR A 386 8.94 24.29 -13.84
CA THR A 386 9.66 24.68 -12.62
C THR A 386 8.94 24.08 -11.43
N LEU A 387 9.66 23.29 -10.64
CA LEU A 387 9.14 22.75 -9.39
C LEU A 387 8.82 23.92 -8.46
N GLN A 388 7.56 24.07 -8.08
CA GLN A 388 7.15 25.00 -7.05
C GLN A 388 7.39 24.34 -5.69
N PRO A 389 8.33 24.83 -4.86
CA PRO A 389 8.63 24.20 -3.58
C PRO A 389 7.55 24.50 -2.54
N GLY A 390 7.37 23.54 -1.64
CA GLY A 390 6.51 23.66 -0.47
C GLY A 390 5.03 23.43 -0.75
N GLY A 391 4.25 23.41 0.32
CA GLY A 391 2.81 23.23 0.22
C GLY A 391 2.37 21.79 -0.07
N LEU A 392 3.03 20.79 0.51
CA LEU A 392 2.56 19.41 0.46
C LEU A 392 2.54 18.84 1.87
N THR A 393 1.34 18.75 2.44
CA THR A 393 1.11 18.03 3.70
C THR A 393 -0.21 17.30 3.62
N ALA A 394 -0.30 16.14 4.29
CA ALA A 394 -1.53 15.34 4.33
C ALA A 394 -2.76 16.05 4.90
N THR A 395 -2.58 17.21 5.54
CA THR A 395 -3.65 18.00 6.16
C THR A 395 -3.65 19.45 5.70
N GLY A 396 -2.81 19.80 4.73
CA GLY A 396 -2.57 21.17 4.33
C GLY A 396 -3.67 21.68 3.41
N THR A 397 -4.07 22.93 3.62
CA THR A 397 -4.96 23.67 2.70
C THR A 397 -4.36 25.03 2.34
N SER A 398 -3.08 25.24 2.65
CA SER A 398 -2.45 26.56 2.60
C SER A 398 -1.16 26.51 1.79
N GLY A 399 -1.28 26.84 0.51
CA GLY A 399 -0.16 26.86 -0.41
C GLY A 399 -0.65 26.59 -1.83
N PRO A 400 0.14 26.94 -2.84
CA PRO A 400 -0.31 26.79 -4.22
C PRO A 400 -0.41 25.30 -4.62
N CYS A 401 0.41 24.42 -4.03
CA CYS A 401 0.36 22.98 -4.26
C CYS A 401 -0.87 22.33 -3.59
N GLU A 402 -1.14 22.52 -2.29
CA GLU A 402 -2.35 21.95 -1.68
C GLU A 402 -3.65 22.53 -2.25
N THR A 403 -3.61 23.75 -2.80
CA THR A 403 -4.79 24.33 -3.48
C THR A 403 -5.04 23.64 -4.82
N ALA A 404 -3.98 23.29 -5.55
CA ALA A 404 -4.09 22.62 -6.85
C ALA A 404 -4.41 21.14 -6.70
N TYR A 405 -3.84 20.50 -5.67
CA TYR A 405 -3.87 19.07 -5.43
C TYR A 405 -4.30 18.80 -3.97
N PRO A 406 -5.62 18.85 -3.69
CA PRO A 406 -6.13 18.61 -2.36
C PRO A 406 -5.98 17.13 -1.99
N VAL A 407 -5.34 16.85 -0.85
CA VAL A 407 -5.18 15.50 -0.34
C VAL A 407 -6.42 15.08 0.44
N HIS A 408 -6.97 13.91 0.11
CA HIS A 408 -8.10 13.32 0.82
C HIS A 408 -7.65 12.23 1.80
N ALA A 409 -8.61 11.63 2.51
CA ALA A 409 -8.35 10.54 3.44
C ALA A 409 -8.80 9.19 2.85
N ASP A 410 -8.72 8.14 3.65
CA ASP A 410 -9.34 6.85 3.39
C ASP A 410 -10.25 6.43 4.56
N THR A 411 -10.88 5.26 4.42
CA THR A 411 -11.83 4.72 5.39
C THR A 411 -11.24 4.56 6.79
N ARG A 412 -9.96 4.17 6.90
CA ARG A 412 -9.28 3.94 8.19
C ARG A 412 -8.85 5.25 8.82
N LEU A 413 -8.36 6.20 8.04
CA LEU A 413 -8.03 7.55 8.51
C LEU A 413 -9.26 8.23 9.10
N VAL A 414 -10.42 8.18 8.42
CA VAL A 414 -11.67 8.76 8.95
C VAL A 414 -12.34 7.92 10.04
N ALA A 415 -11.88 6.70 10.27
CA ALA A 415 -12.20 5.88 11.45
C ALA A 415 -11.24 6.13 12.64
N GLY A 416 -10.28 7.06 12.48
CA GLY A 416 -9.38 7.52 13.54
C GLY A 416 -8.00 6.86 13.57
N GLN A 417 -7.64 6.04 12.57
CA GLN A 417 -6.30 5.47 12.46
C GLN A 417 -5.26 6.56 12.16
N PRO A 418 -4.01 6.47 12.68
CA PRO A 418 -2.95 7.42 12.33
C PRO A 418 -2.57 7.33 10.86
N LEU A 419 -2.02 8.44 10.33
CA LEU A 419 -1.61 8.58 8.93
C LEU A 419 -0.63 7.50 8.44
N ASP A 420 0.15 6.89 9.33
CA ASP A 420 1.06 5.81 8.95
C ASP A 420 0.37 4.53 8.48
N LEU A 421 -0.95 4.39 8.73
CA LEU A 421 -1.75 3.19 8.45
C LEU A 421 -1.14 1.87 8.91
N TYR A 422 -0.17 1.92 9.82
CA TYR A 422 0.69 0.79 10.20
C TYR A 422 0.10 -0.09 11.31
N THR A 423 -1.20 0.07 11.60
CA THR A 423 -1.88 -0.64 12.68
C THR A 423 -2.88 -1.62 12.07
N LEU A 424 -2.42 -2.84 11.79
CA LEU A 424 -3.23 -3.91 11.21
C LEU A 424 -4.37 -4.34 12.14
N LYS A 425 -4.09 -4.43 13.45
CA LYS A 425 -5.07 -4.67 14.52
C LYS A 425 -4.87 -3.65 15.63
N CYS A 426 -5.90 -2.89 15.96
CA CYS A 426 -5.81 -1.88 17.02
C CYS A 426 -5.90 -2.51 18.42
N SER A 427 -5.27 -1.86 19.41
CA SER A 427 -5.63 -2.06 20.81
C SER A 427 -7.07 -1.57 21.03
N LEU A 428 -7.81 -2.17 21.97
CA LEU A 428 -9.20 -1.80 22.25
C LEU A 428 -9.35 -1.03 23.56
N ARG A 429 -10.35 -0.15 23.61
CA ARG A 429 -10.81 0.55 24.82
C ARG A 429 -12.34 0.54 24.89
N PRO A 430 -12.94 0.58 26.10
CA PRO A 430 -14.38 0.78 26.24
C PRO A 430 -14.87 2.02 25.48
N ILE A 431 -16.13 1.98 25.01
CA ILE A 431 -16.78 3.15 24.41
C ILE A 431 -16.83 4.26 25.46
N ASP A 432 -16.34 5.43 25.07
CA ASP A 432 -16.36 6.63 25.90
C ASP A 432 -17.36 7.62 25.28
N TRP A 433 -18.60 7.56 25.76
CA TRP A 433 -19.72 8.36 25.26
C TRP A 433 -19.45 9.87 25.32
N SER A 434 -18.55 10.33 26.19
CA SER A 434 -18.18 11.74 26.32
C SER A 434 -17.32 12.25 25.16
N ARG A 435 -16.77 11.36 24.33
CA ARG A 435 -15.91 11.72 23.19
C ARG A 435 -16.67 12.01 21.90
N TYR A 436 -17.93 11.61 21.82
CA TYR A 436 -18.74 11.87 20.64
C TYR A 436 -19.37 13.27 20.75
N PRO A 437 -19.32 14.10 19.70
CA PRO A 437 -19.93 15.43 19.69
C PRO A 437 -21.47 15.39 19.56
N VAL A 438 -22.05 14.18 19.49
CA VAL A 438 -23.48 13.92 19.32
C VAL A 438 -24.07 13.25 20.57
N THR A 439 -25.39 13.26 20.69
CA THR A 439 -26.11 12.51 21.74
C THR A 439 -26.76 11.27 21.13
N PHE A 440 -26.41 10.09 21.66
CA PHE A 440 -27.06 8.83 21.33
C PHE A 440 -28.27 8.59 22.23
N THR A 441 -29.30 7.96 21.68
CA THR A 441 -30.40 7.36 22.44
C THR A 441 -29.93 6.09 23.16
N ALA A 442 -30.67 5.66 24.18
CA ALA A 442 -30.35 4.42 24.90
C ALA A 442 -30.36 3.18 23.99
N ALA A 443 -31.17 3.16 22.93
CA ALA A 443 -31.22 2.07 21.97
C ALA A 443 -29.96 2.03 21.10
N GLU A 444 -29.53 3.17 20.56
CA GLU A 444 -28.29 3.28 19.77
C GLU A 444 -27.06 2.98 20.62
N GLN A 445 -27.05 3.38 21.90
CA GLN A 445 -25.97 3.01 22.83
C GLN A 445 -25.89 1.50 23.05
N ALA A 446 -27.03 0.85 23.31
CA ALA A 446 -27.08 -0.59 23.51
C ALA A 446 -26.67 -1.38 22.25
N GLU A 447 -27.05 -0.89 21.06
CA GLU A 447 -26.64 -1.47 19.79
C GLU A 447 -25.12 -1.40 19.62
N LEU A 448 -24.52 -0.22 19.77
CA LEU A 448 -23.07 -0.03 19.68
C LEU A 448 -22.30 -0.83 20.75
N GLU A 449 -22.80 -0.92 21.98
CA GLU A 449 -22.21 -1.77 23.03
C GLU A 449 -22.25 -3.26 22.66
N SER A 450 -23.33 -3.70 22.00
CA SER A 450 -23.44 -5.06 21.46
C SER A 450 -22.53 -5.29 20.24
N THR A 451 -22.34 -4.27 19.39
CA THR A 451 -21.43 -4.31 18.24
C THR A 451 -19.96 -4.38 18.68
N PHE A 452 -19.62 -3.66 19.76
CA PHE A 452 -18.26 -3.53 20.27
C PHE A 452 -18.13 -4.09 21.70
N PRO A 453 -18.37 -5.40 21.92
CA PRO A 453 -18.42 -5.98 23.27
C PRO A 453 -17.08 -5.88 24.01
N ASN A 454 -15.96 -5.78 23.27
CA ASN A 454 -14.61 -5.62 23.80
C ASN A 454 -14.09 -4.17 23.66
N GLY A 455 -14.93 -3.26 23.17
CA GLY A 455 -14.56 -1.87 22.92
C GLY A 455 -14.19 -1.53 21.48
N VAL A 456 -13.85 -0.27 21.28
CA VAL A 456 -13.46 0.36 20.00
C VAL A 456 -11.96 0.59 19.95
N CYS A 457 -11.41 0.86 18.75
CA CYS A 457 -9.99 1.10 18.57
C CYS A 457 -9.44 2.24 19.45
N ASP A 458 -8.29 1.98 20.06
CA ASP A 458 -7.43 2.93 20.76
C ASP A 458 -6.06 3.00 20.08
N TYR A 459 -5.97 3.81 19.03
CA TYR A 459 -4.74 4.01 18.25
C TYR A 459 -3.63 4.76 19.01
N ARG A 460 -3.85 5.17 20.26
CA ARG A 460 -2.81 5.79 21.11
C ARG A 460 -1.86 4.75 21.70
N ARG A 461 -2.15 3.46 21.53
CA ARG A 461 -1.35 2.34 22.00
C ARG A 461 -1.00 1.44 20.81
N PRO A 462 0.17 0.79 20.84
CA PRO A 462 0.48 -0.24 19.85
C PRO A 462 -0.60 -1.32 19.81
N GLY A 463 -0.83 -1.85 18.61
CA GLY A 463 -1.68 -2.99 18.38
C GLY A 463 -1.12 -4.29 18.95
N PRO A 464 -1.94 -5.34 19.13
CA PRO A 464 -1.43 -6.68 19.40
C PRO A 464 -0.39 -7.12 18.36
N GLN A 465 0.70 -7.74 18.82
CA GLN A 465 1.84 -8.20 17.99
C GLN A 465 2.60 -7.09 17.25
N GLN A 466 2.20 -5.82 17.35
CA GLN A 466 2.92 -4.73 16.70
C GLN A 466 4.31 -4.58 17.31
N GLN A 467 5.32 -4.74 16.46
CA GLN A 467 6.73 -4.71 16.83
C GLN A 467 7.56 -4.11 15.68
N ARG A 468 8.85 -3.88 15.93
CA ARG A 468 9.78 -3.53 14.87
C ARG A 468 10.13 -4.78 14.06
N PRO A 469 10.43 -4.64 12.76
CA PRO A 469 10.96 -5.75 11.98
C PRO A 469 12.22 -6.34 12.61
N ILE A 470 12.40 -7.65 12.44
CA ILE A 470 13.53 -8.38 13.03
C ILE A 470 14.83 -8.23 12.24
N GLY A 471 14.74 -7.82 10.97
CA GLY A 471 15.90 -7.50 10.15
C GLY A 471 15.63 -7.61 8.66
N THR A 472 16.67 -7.25 7.90
CA THR A 472 16.71 -7.34 6.44
C THR A 472 17.30 -8.66 5.98
N TRP A 473 17.11 -9.01 4.71
CA TRP A 473 17.69 -10.22 4.11
C TRP A 473 17.31 -11.51 4.86
N LEU A 474 16.04 -11.57 5.30
CA LEU A 474 15.50 -12.72 6.01
C LEU A 474 15.51 -13.98 5.14
N ASN A 475 15.78 -15.12 5.77
CA ASN A 475 15.99 -16.40 5.10
C ASN A 475 14.80 -17.34 5.33
N TYR A 476 14.21 -17.82 4.23
CA TYR A 476 13.05 -18.71 4.22
C TYR A 476 13.36 -20.14 3.71
N SER A 477 14.64 -20.50 3.60
CA SER A 477 15.11 -21.78 3.01
C SER A 477 14.80 -23.04 3.83
N GLN A 478 14.46 -22.91 5.11
CA GLN A 478 14.09 -24.04 5.98
C GLN A 478 12.61 -24.49 5.81
N GLY A 479 11.86 -23.88 4.88
CA GLY A 479 10.47 -24.26 4.54
C GLY A 479 9.40 -23.52 5.35
N THR A 480 8.12 -23.89 5.14
CA THR A 480 6.90 -23.28 5.73
C THR A 480 6.72 -23.54 7.22
N THR A 481 7.75 -24.00 7.95
CA THR A 481 7.77 -23.90 9.41
C THR A 481 8.04 -22.44 9.72
N PRO A 482 7.01 -21.65 10.05
CA PRO A 482 7.29 -20.28 10.40
C PRO A 482 8.07 -20.34 11.72
N PHE A 483 9.09 -19.49 11.85
CA PHE A 483 9.82 -19.26 13.12
C PHE A 483 10.92 -20.28 13.53
N PRO A 484 12.07 -20.36 12.82
CA PRO A 484 13.24 -21.11 13.27
C PRO A 484 14.09 -20.47 14.39
N ASP A 485 13.95 -19.19 14.76
CA ASP A 485 15.02 -18.52 15.53
C ASP A 485 14.66 -17.42 16.56
N ASP A 486 13.40 -17.02 16.79
CA ASP A 486 13.11 -15.75 17.52
C ASP A 486 12.33 -15.84 18.84
N GLY A 487 12.11 -17.03 19.39
CA GLY A 487 11.68 -17.16 20.79
C GLY A 487 10.26 -16.65 21.14
N PHE A 488 9.45 -16.27 20.15
CA PHE A 488 7.98 -16.34 20.23
C PHE A 488 7.46 -17.80 20.22
N ARG A 489 8.43 -18.73 20.18
CA ARG A 489 8.37 -20.19 20.20
C ARG A 489 7.82 -20.78 21.50
#